data_AF-A0A0Q4G4R2-F1
#
_entry.id   AF-A0A0Q4G4R2-F1
#
_cell.length_a   1.000
_cell.length_b   1.000
_cell.length_c   1.000
_cell.angle_alpha   90.00
_cell.angle_beta   90.00
_cell.angle_gamma   90.00
#
_symmetry.space_group_name_H-M   'P 1'
#
loop_
_entity.id
_entity.type
_entity.pdbx_description
1 polymer ?
#
loop_
_entity_poly.entity_id
_entity_poly.type
_entity_poly.pdbx_seq_one_letter_code
_entity_poly.pdbx_strand_id
1 'polypeptide(L)'
;MKIFKSKAFFVPVMLLFSASAFAQGGGTTGINAATSSLAAYVDPVGNLILGIGAVVGLIGGVMVYIKWNSGDRDISKEVMSWGGSCIFLVLVSVVIKAFFGV
;
A
#
# COMPACT_ATOMS: atom_id res chain seq x y z
N MET A 1 67.35 3.71 -13.76
CA MET A 1 66.41 3.75 -12.62
C MET A 1 65.01 4.03 -13.17
N LYS A 2 64.09 3.04 -13.11
CA LYS A 2 62.80 3.02 -13.84
C LYS A 2 61.74 3.91 -13.15
N ILE A 3 61.46 5.10 -13.69
CA ILE A 3 60.39 6.03 -13.23
C ILE A 3 59.08 5.75 -13.99
N PHE A 4 58.60 4.49 -13.99
CA PHE A 4 57.42 4.09 -14.79
C PHE A 4 56.31 3.39 -13.98
N LYS A 5 56.26 3.58 -12.64
CA LYS A 5 55.29 2.90 -11.75
C LYS A 5 54.17 3.77 -11.17
N SER A 6 54.10 5.08 -11.47
CA SER A 6 53.13 5.97 -10.78
C SER A 6 51.73 6.03 -11.46
N LYS A 7 51.63 5.98 -12.79
CA LYS A 7 50.33 6.11 -13.48
C LYS A 7 49.49 4.82 -13.53
N ALA A 8 50.13 3.66 -13.36
CA ALA A 8 49.45 2.35 -13.42
C ALA A 8 48.57 2.05 -12.20
N PHE A 9 48.78 2.76 -11.08
CA PHE A 9 47.99 2.59 -9.86
C PHE A 9 46.72 3.46 -9.83
N PHE A 10 46.64 4.50 -10.66
CA PHE A 10 45.53 5.47 -10.63
C PHE A 10 44.24 4.90 -11.23
N VAL A 11 44.35 4.06 -12.26
CA VAL A 11 43.21 3.43 -12.95
C VAL A 11 42.44 2.43 -12.06
N PRO A 12 43.07 1.48 -11.36
CA PRO A 12 42.35 0.56 -10.49
C PRO A 12 41.69 1.25 -9.28
N VAL A 13 42.29 2.31 -8.73
CA VAL A 13 41.70 3.08 -7.61
C VAL A 13 40.44 3.82 -8.04
N MET A 14 40.42 4.39 -9.26
CA MET A 14 39.25 5.09 -9.80
C MET A 14 38.08 4.15 -10.08
N LEU A 15 38.36 2.90 -10.49
CA LEU A 15 37.37 1.84 -10.69
C LEU A 15 36.75 1.37 -9.37
N LEU A 16 37.55 1.27 -8.30
CA LEU A 16 37.03 0.91 -6.97
C LEU A 16 36.15 2.01 -6.37
N PHE A 17 36.49 3.28 -6.61
CA PHE A 17 35.67 4.42 -6.17
C PHE A 17 34.32 4.47 -6.89
N SER A 18 34.30 4.21 -8.20
CA SER A 18 33.06 4.17 -8.98
C SER A 18 32.18 2.97 -8.58
N ALA A 19 32.77 1.80 -8.31
CA ALA A 19 32.02 0.65 -7.77
C ALA A 19 31.36 0.97 -6.41
N SER A 20 32.04 1.71 -5.53
CA SER A 20 31.45 2.14 -4.25
C SER A 20 30.33 3.17 -4.43
N ALA A 21 30.36 4.00 -5.47
CA ALA A 21 29.31 4.95 -5.79
C ALA A 21 28.03 4.27 -6.31
N PHE A 22 28.16 3.18 -7.07
CA PHE A 22 27.01 2.36 -7.50
C PHE A 22 26.41 1.50 -6.38
N ALA A 23 27.22 1.10 -5.38
CA ALA A 23 26.76 0.31 -4.24
C ALA A 23 26.12 1.14 -3.11
N GLN A 24 26.39 2.45 -3.03
CA GLN A 24 25.86 3.33 -1.97
C GLN A 24 24.35 3.56 -2.04
N GLY A 25 23.68 3.22 -3.14
CA GLY A 25 22.22 3.33 -3.27
C GLY A 25 21.42 2.09 -2.85
N GLY A 26 22.06 0.95 -2.58
CA GLY A 26 21.37 -0.36 -2.62
C GLY A 26 20.19 -0.53 -1.65
N GLY A 27 20.30 0.00 -0.42
CA GLY A 27 19.25 -0.14 0.60
C GLY A 27 18.09 0.84 0.40
N THR A 28 18.39 2.13 0.35
CA THR A 28 17.37 3.19 0.28
C THR A 28 16.77 3.31 -1.12
N THR A 29 17.53 3.09 -2.20
CA THR A 29 16.99 3.11 -3.57
C THR A 29 16.11 1.89 -3.82
N GLY A 30 16.46 0.72 -3.29
CA GLY A 30 15.62 -0.48 -3.36
C GLY A 30 14.32 -0.34 -2.57
N ILE A 31 14.38 0.18 -1.33
CA ILE A 31 13.21 0.45 -0.49
C ILE A 31 12.31 1.50 -1.16
N ASN A 32 12.88 2.61 -1.65
CA ASN A 32 12.10 3.65 -2.32
C ASN A 32 11.46 3.14 -3.62
N ALA A 33 12.17 2.32 -4.41
CA ALA A 33 11.61 1.69 -5.61
C ALA A 33 10.46 0.72 -5.28
N ALA A 34 10.60 -0.07 -4.21
CA ALA A 34 9.54 -0.95 -3.73
C ALA A 34 8.31 -0.15 -3.24
N THR A 35 8.51 0.93 -2.49
CA THR A 35 7.43 1.82 -2.04
C THR A 35 6.70 2.49 -3.20
N SER A 36 7.42 3.01 -4.20
CA SER A 36 6.82 3.59 -5.41
C SER A 36 6.04 2.56 -6.22
N SER A 37 6.52 1.32 -6.27
CA SER A 37 5.83 0.22 -6.94
C SER A 37 4.53 -0.14 -6.21
N LEU A 38 4.56 -0.19 -4.87
CA LEU A 38 3.38 -0.41 -4.04
C LEU A 38 2.33 0.69 -4.21
N ALA A 39 2.75 1.97 -4.22
CA ALA A 39 1.85 3.10 -4.40
C ALA A 39 1.05 3.02 -5.72
N ALA A 40 1.68 2.56 -6.81
CA ALA A 40 1.01 2.38 -8.10
C ALA A 40 -0.14 1.33 -8.06
N TYR A 41 -0.11 0.39 -7.10
CA TYR A 41 -1.16 -0.60 -6.92
C TYR A 41 -2.26 -0.17 -5.94
N VAL A 42 -2.04 0.86 -5.13
CA VAL A 42 -2.99 1.28 -4.08
C VAL A 42 -4.33 1.70 -4.67
N ASP A 43 -4.34 2.51 -5.73
CA ASP A 43 -5.58 2.98 -6.36
C ASP A 43 -6.39 1.86 -7.06
N PRO A 44 -5.81 1.01 -7.94
CA PRO A 44 -6.56 -0.06 -8.58
C PRO A 44 -7.05 -1.11 -7.58
N VAL A 45 -6.25 -1.46 -6.57
CA VAL A 45 -6.67 -2.38 -5.50
C VAL A 45 -7.74 -1.71 -4.62
N GLY A 46 -7.62 -0.42 -4.32
CA GLY A 46 -8.61 0.35 -3.58
C GLY A 46 -9.98 0.35 -4.27
N ASN A 47 -10.02 0.58 -5.58
CA ASN A 47 -11.26 0.51 -6.37
C ASN A 47 -11.88 -0.89 -6.35
N LEU A 48 -11.05 -1.94 -6.41
CA LEU A 48 -11.53 -3.33 -6.33
C LEU A 48 -12.15 -3.63 -4.96
N ILE A 49 -11.49 -3.21 -3.87
CA ILE A 49 -11.99 -3.37 -2.49
C ILE A 49 -13.29 -2.59 -2.28
N LEU A 50 -13.38 -1.37 -2.79
CA LEU A 50 -14.60 -0.56 -2.72
C LEU A 50 -15.74 -1.23 -3.50
N GLY A 51 -15.47 -1.78 -4.67
CA GLY A 51 -16.45 -2.55 -5.45
C GLY A 51 -16.98 -3.76 -4.70
N ILE A 52 -16.08 -4.58 -4.13
CA ILE A 52 -16.47 -5.75 -3.31
C ILE A 52 -17.24 -5.31 -2.06
N GLY A 53 -16.75 -4.28 -1.37
CA GLY A 53 -17.37 -3.71 -0.18
C GLY A 53 -18.79 -3.21 -0.44
N ALA A 54 -19.03 -2.58 -1.61
CA ALA A 54 -20.36 -2.16 -2.01
C ALA A 54 -21.32 -3.35 -2.20
N VAL A 55 -20.88 -4.41 -2.88
CA VAL A 55 -21.72 -5.61 -3.08
C VAL A 55 -22.05 -6.28 -1.76
N VAL A 56 -21.04 -6.50 -0.90
CA VAL A 56 -21.24 -7.13 0.43
C VAL A 56 -22.11 -6.25 1.33
N GLY A 57 -21.91 -4.93 1.28
CA GLY A 57 -22.72 -3.96 2.03
C GLY A 57 -24.20 -4.01 1.65
N LEU A 58 -24.51 -4.10 0.35
CA LEU A 58 -25.88 -4.26 -0.14
C LEU A 58 -26.50 -5.58 0.33
N ILE A 59 -25.77 -6.70 0.25
CA ILE A 59 -26.25 -8.00 0.72
C ILE A 59 -26.55 -7.95 2.23
N GLY A 60 -25.65 -7.36 3.03
CA GLY A 60 -25.85 -7.18 4.46
C GLY A 60 -27.11 -6.34 4.77
N GLY A 61 -27.35 -5.27 4.00
CA GLY A 61 -28.53 -4.43 4.14
C GLY A 61 -29.83 -5.18 3.87
N VAL A 62 -29.84 -6.04 2.85
CA VAL A 62 -30.98 -6.93 2.55
C VAL A 62 -31.24 -7.90 3.71
N MET A 63 -30.19 -8.49 4.29
CA MET A 63 -30.33 -9.41 5.44
C MET A 63 -30.89 -8.71 6.69
N VAL A 64 -30.43 -7.48 6.95
CA VAL A 64 -30.96 -6.64 8.03
C VAL A 64 -32.44 -6.32 7.77
N TYR A 65 -32.81 -5.95 6.55
CA TYR A 65 -34.22 -5.70 6.19
C TYR A 65 -35.11 -6.93 6.41
N ILE A 66 -34.66 -8.12 6.03
CA ILE A 66 -35.41 -9.36 6.24
C ILE A 66 -35.65 -9.58 7.74
N LYS A 67 -34.62 -9.42 8.57
CA LYS A 67 -34.72 -9.59 10.03
C LYS A 67 -35.58 -8.54 10.72
N TRP A 68 -35.56 -7.31 10.20
CA TRP A 68 -36.44 -6.24 10.66
C TRP A 68 -37.90 -6.60 10.44
N ASN A 69 -38.24 -7.11 9.25
CA ASN A 69 -39.61 -7.51 8.95
C ASN A 69 -40.06 -8.78 9.67
N SER A 70 -39.14 -9.66 10.08
CA SER A 70 -39.47 -10.85 10.88
C SER A 70 -39.64 -10.56 12.37
N GLY A 71 -39.44 -9.32 12.82
CA GLY A 71 -39.59 -8.94 14.23
C GLY A 71 -38.51 -9.52 15.16
N ASP A 72 -37.30 -9.72 14.64
CA ASP A 72 -36.17 -10.23 15.43
C ASP A 72 -35.82 -9.25 16.58
N ARG A 73 -35.63 -9.78 17.78
CA ARG A 73 -35.31 -8.98 18.98
C ARG A 73 -33.94 -8.33 18.91
N ASP A 74 -33.04 -8.86 18.09
CA ASP A 74 -31.67 -8.37 17.96
C ASP A 74 -31.47 -7.41 16.76
N ILE A 75 -32.55 -6.99 16.08
CA ILE A 75 -32.44 -6.16 14.87
C ILE A 75 -31.67 -4.86 15.09
N SER A 76 -31.89 -4.18 16.23
CA SER A 76 -31.20 -2.93 16.56
C SER A 76 -29.68 -3.12 16.65
N LYS A 77 -29.23 -4.28 17.14
CA LYS A 77 -27.81 -4.63 17.23
C LYS A 77 -27.23 -4.93 15.84
N GLU A 78 -27.99 -5.61 15.00
CA GLU A 78 -27.55 -5.92 13.64
C GLU A 78 -27.49 -4.69 12.74
N VAL A 79 -28.48 -3.81 12.80
CA VAL A 79 -28.48 -2.52 12.07
C VAL A 79 -27.27 -1.68 12.49
N MET A 80 -26.99 -1.61 13.79
CA MET A 80 -25.84 -0.87 14.31
C MET A 80 -24.51 -1.49 13.86
N SER A 81 -24.39 -2.82 13.88
CA SER A 81 -23.19 -3.53 13.43
C SER A 81 -22.97 -3.37 11.92
N TRP A 82 -24.02 -3.48 11.11
CA TRP A 82 -23.96 -3.29 9.66
C TRP A 82 -23.63 -1.84 9.32
N GLY A 83 -24.33 -0.89 9.90
CA GLY A 83 -24.12 0.55 9.67
C GLY A 83 -22.70 0.99 10.07
N GLY A 84 -22.20 0.53 11.21
CA GLY A 84 -20.82 0.78 11.64
C GLY A 84 -19.78 0.22 10.67
N SER A 85 -20.02 -1.00 10.14
CA SER A 85 -19.14 -1.63 9.16
C SER A 85 -19.11 -0.87 7.83
N CYS A 86 -20.26 -0.37 7.36
CA CYS A 86 -20.33 0.44 6.14
C CYS A 86 -19.56 1.76 6.28
N ILE A 87 -19.68 2.45 7.41
CA ILE A 87 -18.94 3.68 7.70
C ILE A 87 -17.43 3.40 7.73
N PHE A 88 -17.03 2.31 8.39
CA PHE A 88 -15.63 1.91 8.47
C PHE A 88 -15.01 1.65 7.08
N LEU A 89 -15.71 0.96 6.19
CA LEU A 89 -15.23 0.72 4.81
C LEU A 89 -14.98 2.02 4.04
N VAL A 90 -15.84 3.02 4.21
CA VAL A 90 -15.63 4.34 3.58
C VAL A 90 -14.42 5.04 4.18
N LEU A 91 -14.28 5.04 5.51
CA LEU A 91 -13.15 5.70 6.19
C LEU A 91 -11.80 5.05 5.86
N VAL A 92 -11.75 3.73 5.73
CA VAL A 92 -10.54 2.99 5.33
C VAL A 92 -9.99 3.51 4.00
N SER A 93 -10.86 3.82 3.04
CA SER A 93 -10.41 4.33 1.74
C SER A 93 -9.69 5.69 1.85
N VAL A 94 -10.15 6.56 2.76
CA VAL A 94 -9.52 7.86 3.04
C VAL A 94 -8.21 7.69 3.79
N VAL A 95 -8.17 6.80 4.78
CA VAL A 95 -6.98 6.54 5.59
C VAL A 95 -5.85 5.92 4.76
N ILE A 96 -6.16 4.96 3.88
CA ILE A 96 -5.17 4.36 2.98
C ILE A 96 -4.59 5.43 2.06
N LYS A 97 -5.43 6.23 1.40
CA LYS A 97 -4.98 7.34 0.55
C LYS A 97 -4.08 8.33 1.30
N ALA A 98 -4.47 8.71 2.51
CA ALA A 98 -3.69 9.59 3.38
C ALA A 98 -2.30 9.02 3.76
N PHE A 99 -2.18 7.71 4.01
CA PHE A 99 -0.89 7.07 4.31
C PHE A 99 0.08 7.07 3.13
N PHE A 100 -0.43 6.98 1.90
CA PHE A 100 0.38 6.98 0.68
C PHE A 100 0.57 8.39 0.08
N GLY A 101 -0.01 9.42 0.70
CA GLY A 101 0.10 10.81 0.23
C GLY A 101 -0.61 11.08 -1.09
N VAL A 102 -1.66 10.31 -1.40
CA VAL A 102 -2.52 10.44 -2.59
C VAL A 102 -3.88 11.01 -2.22
#